data_AF-A0A0G0T5M4-F1
#
_entry.id   AF-A0A0G0T5M4-F1
#
_cell.length_a   1.000
_cell.length_b   1.000
_cell.length_c   1.000
_cell.angle_alpha   90.00
_cell.angle_beta   90.00
_cell.angle_gamma   90.00
#
_symmetry.space_group_name_H-M   'P 1'
#
loop_
_entity.id
_entity.type
_entity.pdbx_description
1 polymer ?
#
loop_
_entity_poly.entity_id
_entity_poly.type
_entity_poly.pdbx_seq_one_letter_code
_entity_poly.pdbx_strand_id
1 'polypeptide(L)'
;MAWYSTSISNFFRLKFLLIFCIALLGLGIFYFANMQKQKTRPDFGPPKTIKVLGKEKVKYPQDYTIVMVGDSMTETLGNSDELKKFLSDYYPGKSFEILNYGFGATNILSVMDRITKDTERGRKFRSIESIAYELILLESFGENPLSQYPLNEGLQRQTQELDKIVGVLKETNPKGKIAFVASISPNKLIFAQNQVNLSSEKKAQWVEERIAYIKNHILYAQSHNIPIINVFEKSLSENGDGDPEYISTDDYIHPSPKGIIFISKEIADYIYKNNLLGSGLFNSN
;
A
#
# COMPACT_ATOMS: atom_id res chain seq x y z
N MET A 1 66.40 -13.91 32.11
CA MET A 1 65.43 -14.36 31.08
C MET A 1 64.05 -14.59 31.71
N ALA A 2 63.35 -13.53 32.13
CA ALA A 2 62.05 -13.64 32.82
C ALA A 2 60.92 -12.80 32.17
N TRP A 3 61.13 -12.31 30.96
CA TRP A 3 60.21 -11.38 30.27
C TRP A 3 59.40 -12.02 29.13
N TYR A 4 59.57 -13.32 28.85
CA TYR A 4 58.90 -13.99 27.72
C TYR A 4 57.71 -14.89 28.13
N SER A 5 57.53 -15.24 29.41
CA SER A 5 56.46 -16.18 29.80
C SER A 5 55.09 -15.53 30.07
N THR A 6 55.04 -14.22 30.40
CA THR A 6 53.79 -13.48 30.65
C THR A 6 53.06 -13.04 29.38
N SER A 7 53.78 -12.88 28.27
CA SER A 7 53.20 -12.48 26.97
C SER A 7 52.36 -13.59 26.34
N ILE A 8 52.84 -14.84 26.42
CA ILE A 8 52.18 -16.01 25.83
C ILE A 8 50.85 -16.31 26.56
N SER A 9 50.81 -16.24 27.89
CA SER A 9 49.58 -16.50 28.65
C SER A 9 48.47 -15.47 28.38
N ASN A 10 48.84 -14.20 28.16
CA ASN A 10 47.87 -13.14 27.87
C ASN A 10 47.29 -13.27 26.44
N PHE A 11 48.10 -13.72 25.49
CA PHE A 11 47.64 -13.99 24.12
C PHE A 11 46.62 -15.14 24.06
N PHE A 12 46.86 -16.22 24.81
CA PHE A 12 45.90 -17.34 24.89
C PHE A 12 44.61 -16.94 25.62
N ARG A 13 44.69 -16.14 26.69
CA ARG A 13 43.50 -15.61 27.40
C ARG A 13 42.65 -14.71 26.51
N LEU A 14 43.27 -13.84 25.73
CA LEU A 14 42.55 -12.92 24.84
C LEU A 14 41.83 -13.68 23.70
N LYS A 15 42.49 -14.69 23.11
CA LYS A 15 41.86 -15.55 22.09
C LYS A 15 40.70 -16.36 22.67
N PHE A 16 40.85 -16.89 23.88
CA PHE A 16 39.79 -17.63 24.54
C PHE A 16 38.58 -16.74 24.85
N LEU A 17 38.83 -15.51 25.35
CA LEU A 17 37.78 -14.54 25.60
C LEU A 17 37.04 -14.14 24.31
N LEU A 18 37.78 -13.93 23.22
CA LEU A 18 37.20 -13.58 21.92
C LEU A 18 36.33 -14.71 21.36
N ILE A 19 36.81 -15.96 21.41
CA ILE A 19 36.05 -17.14 20.98
C ILE A 19 34.78 -17.29 21.82
N PHE A 20 34.88 -17.07 23.14
CA PHE A 20 33.73 -17.12 24.04
C PHE A 20 32.69 -16.03 23.73
N CYS A 21 33.13 -14.80 23.45
CA CYS A 21 32.24 -13.71 23.03
C CYS A 21 31.54 -14.02 21.70
N ILE A 22 32.25 -14.56 20.71
CA ILE A 22 31.67 -14.96 19.41
C ILE A 22 30.64 -16.08 19.61
N ALA A 23 30.92 -17.06 20.47
CA ALA A 23 30.00 -18.15 20.77
C ALA A 23 28.73 -17.65 21.48
N LEU A 24 28.86 -16.74 22.45
CA LEU A 24 27.70 -16.10 23.10
C LEU A 24 26.88 -15.26 22.14
N LEU A 25 27.52 -14.52 21.23
CA LEU A 25 26.83 -13.74 20.20
C LEU A 25 26.06 -14.66 19.24
N GLY A 26 26.69 -15.76 18.81
CA GLY A 26 26.06 -16.78 17.97
C GLY A 26 24.86 -17.45 18.64
N LEU A 27 24.96 -17.79 19.93
CA LEU A 27 23.85 -18.30 20.73
C LEU A 27 22.72 -17.28 20.87
N GLY A 28 23.05 -16.01 21.10
CA GLY A 28 22.08 -14.91 21.16
C GLY A 28 21.33 -14.74 19.85
N ILE A 29 22.03 -14.73 18.71
CA ILE A 29 21.43 -14.65 17.37
C ILE A 29 20.56 -15.88 17.10
N PHE A 30 21.03 -17.09 17.43
CA PHE A 30 20.27 -18.32 17.24
C PHE A 30 18.98 -18.33 18.07
N TYR A 31 19.07 -17.93 19.35
CA TYR A 31 17.91 -17.85 20.24
C TYR A 31 16.91 -16.80 19.74
N PHE A 32 17.38 -15.62 19.34
CA PHE A 32 16.54 -14.57 18.78
C PHE A 32 15.86 -15.00 17.47
N ALA A 33 16.58 -15.67 16.57
CA ALA A 33 16.03 -16.20 15.32
C ALA A 33 14.97 -17.28 15.58
N ASN A 34 15.18 -18.15 16.58
CA ASN A 34 14.18 -19.15 16.98
C ASN A 34 12.95 -18.53 17.67
N MET A 35 13.14 -17.49 18.50
CA MET A 35 12.02 -16.74 19.07
C MET A 35 11.18 -16.05 17.98
N GLN A 36 11.81 -15.54 16.92
CA GLN A 36 11.08 -14.99 15.78
C GLN A 36 10.32 -16.07 14.98
N LYS A 37 10.90 -17.26 14.82
CA LYS A 37 10.24 -18.40 14.14
C LYS A 37 9.04 -18.97 14.90
N GLN A 38 8.99 -18.80 16.23
CA GLN A 38 7.91 -19.33 17.08
C GLN A 38 6.69 -18.41 17.24
N LYS A 39 6.66 -17.22 16.61
CA LYS A 39 5.40 -16.46 16.49
C LYS A 39 4.49 -17.18 15.49
N THR A 40 3.79 -18.21 15.95
CA THR A 40 2.64 -18.78 15.25
C THR A 40 1.68 -17.62 14.95
N ARG A 41 1.26 -17.49 13.68
CA ARG A 41 0.27 -16.47 13.30
C ARG A 41 -0.94 -16.61 14.21
N PRO A 42 -1.46 -15.53 14.82
CA PRO A 42 -2.64 -15.63 15.65
C PRO A 42 -3.79 -16.20 14.80
N ASP A 43 -4.50 -17.19 15.35
CA ASP A 43 -5.75 -17.66 14.74
C ASP A 43 -6.88 -16.71 15.17
N PHE A 44 -7.37 -15.93 14.21
CA PHE A 44 -8.41 -14.95 14.43
C PHE A 44 -9.82 -15.54 14.23
N GLY A 45 -9.95 -16.81 13.82
CA GLY A 45 -11.22 -17.41 13.43
C GLY A 45 -11.74 -16.90 12.08
N PRO A 46 -12.94 -17.34 11.64
CA PRO A 46 -13.51 -16.94 10.35
C PRO A 46 -14.18 -15.56 10.41
N PRO A 47 -14.34 -14.87 9.26
CA PRO A 47 -15.19 -13.68 9.15
C PRO A 47 -16.64 -13.97 9.58
N LYS A 48 -17.29 -12.97 10.16
CA LYS A 48 -18.67 -13.07 10.69
C LYS A 48 -19.61 -12.12 9.98
N THR A 49 -20.88 -12.50 9.88
CA THR A 49 -21.94 -11.58 9.42
C THR A 49 -22.38 -10.67 10.57
N ILE A 50 -22.42 -9.38 10.31
CA ILE A 50 -22.94 -8.34 11.21
C ILE A 50 -24.01 -7.51 10.49
N LYS A 51 -24.81 -6.76 11.25
CA LYS A 51 -25.76 -5.80 10.67
C LYS A 51 -25.24 -4.37 10.81
N VAL A 52 -25.14 -3.66 9.69
CA VAL A 52 -24.78 -2.24 9.64
C VAL A 52 -25.88 -1.52 8.88
N LEU A 53 -26.59 -0.59 9.55
CA LEU A 53 -27.76 0.11 9.00
C LEU A 53 -28.83 -0.85 8.44
N GLY A 54 -29.06 -1.97 9.12
CA GLY A 54 -30.04 -2.98 8.70
C GLY A 54 -29.59 -3.87 7.53
N LYS A 55 -28.45 -3.59 6.89
CA LYS A 55 -27.86 -4.46 5.86
C LYS A 55 -26.88 -5.45 6.47
N GLU A 56 -26.88 -6.68 5.97
CA GLU A 56 -25.89 -7.69 6.35
C GLU A 56 -24.55 -7.37 5.70
N LYS A 57 -23.49 -7.39 6.51
CA LYS A 57 -22.11 -7.16 6.07
C LYS A 57 -21.19 -8.19 6.69
N VAL A 58 -20.08 -8.47 6.04
CA VAL A 58 -19.02 -9.32 6.58
C VAL A 58 -17.99 -8.48 7.33
N LYS A 59 -17.79 -8.81 8.61
CA LYS A 59 -16.71 -8.29 9.45
C LYS A 59 -15.60 -9.34 9.54
N TYR A 60 -14.40 -8.94 9.15
CA TYR A 60 -13.20 -9.75 9.35
C TYR A 60 -12.79 -9.69 10.83
N PRO A 61 -12.17 -10.76 11.35
CA PRO A 61 -11.90 -10.88 12.78
C PRO A 61 -10.75 -10.00 13.29
N GLN A 62 -9.95 -9.42 12.40
CA GLN A 62 -8.91 -8.47 12.73
C GLN A 62 -9.50 -7.16 13.28
N ASP A 63 -8.72 -6.45 14.12
CA ASP A 63 -9.12 -5.18 14.71
C ASP A 63 -9.53 -4.16 13.63
N TYR A 64 -8.73 -4.10 12.56
CA TYR A 64 -8.94 -3.20 11.43
C TYR A 64 -9.04 -3.97 10.12
N THR A 65 -10.00 -3.58 9.30
CA THR A 65 -10.19 -4.00 7.91
C THR A 65 -10.02 -2.75 7.04
N ILE A 66 -9.00 -2.77 6.19
CA ILE A 66 -8.68 -1.73 5.23
C ILE A 66 -8.94 -2.28 3.83
N VAL A 67 -9.69 -1.55 3.01
CA VAL A 67 -9.91 -1.90 1.60
C VAL A 67 -9.04 -1.00 0.74
N MET A 68 -8.23 -1.57 -0.14
CA MET A 68 -7.43 -0.82 -1.11
C MET A 68 -8.02 -1.00 -2.49
N VAL A 69 -8.41 0.08 -3.16
CA VAL A 69 -9.04 0.04 -4.47
C VAL A 69 -8.17 0.82 -5.45
N GLY A 70 -7.74 0.16 -6.53
CA GLY A 70 -6.90 0.80 -7.55
C GLY A 70 -6.76 -0.04 -8.81
N ASP A 71 -5.84 0.33 -9.68
CA ASP A 71 -5.51 -0.45 -10.87
C ASP A 71 -4.35 -1.43 -10.60
N SER A 72 -3.50 -1.70 -11.59
CA SER A 72 -2.33 -2.56 -11.46
C SER A 72 -1.30 -2.02 -10.47
N MET A 73 -1.26 -0.71 -10.22
CA MET A 73 -0.36 -0.10 -9.23
C MET A 73 -0.70 -0.60 -7.82
N THR A 74 -1.99 -0.70 -7.51
CA THR A 74 -2.48 -1.26 -6.25
C THR A 74 -2.39 -2.78 -6.24
N GLU A 75 -2.67 -3.45 -7.37
CA GLU A 75 -2.54 -4.91 -7.49
C GLU A 75 -1.11 -5.39 -7.17
N THR A 76 -0.11 -4.64 -7.63
CA THR A 76 1.33 -4.92 -7.42
C THR A 76 1.73 -4.95 -5.94
N LEU A 77 0.96 -4.30 -5.05
CA LEU A 77 1.18 -4.37 -3.60
C LEU A 77 0.80 -5.74 -3.00
N GLY A 78 0.20 -6.63 -3.79
CA GLY A 78 -0.08 -8.02 -3.44
C GLY A 78 -0.89 -8.15 -2.16
N ASN A 79 -0.46 -9.04 -1.26
CA ASN A 79 -1.09 -9.26 0.05
C ASN A 79 -0.89 -8.11 1.05
N SER A 80 -0.25 -7.02 0.61
CA SER A 80 0.05 -5.82 1.41
C SER A 80 0.90 -6.12 2.64
N ASP A 81 1.83 -7.07 2.53
CA ASP A 81 2.64 -7.54 3.66
C ASP A 81 3.52 -6.41 4.24
N GLU A 82 4.12 -5.59 3.39
CA GLU A 82 4.91 -4.42 3.83
C GLU A 82 4.03 -3.38 4.55
N LEU A 83 2.83 -3.10 4.05
CA LEU A 83 1.89 -2.18 4.69
C LEU A 83 1.43 -2.73 6.06
N LYS A 84 1.10 -4.02 6.14
CA LYS A 84 0.74 -4.68 7.41
C LYS A 84 1.88 -4.61 8.42
N LYS A 85 3.12 -4.79 7.98
CA LYS A 85 4.32 -4.68 8.82
C LYS A 85 4.45 -3.29 9.42
N PHE A 86 4.45 -2.23 8.60
CA PHE A 86 4.54 -0.85 9.11
C PHE A 86 3.36 -0.48 10.03
N LEU A 87 2.14 -0.88 9.68
CA LEU A 87 0.98 -0.65 10.56
C LEU A 87 1.10 -1.40 11.90
N SER A 88 1.63 -2.62 11.89
CA SER A 88 1.84 -3.38 13.13
C SER A 88 2.89 -2.74 14.04
N ASP A 89 3.90 -2.09 13.46
CA ASP A 89 4.90 -1.32 14.20
C ASP A 89 4.29 -0.07 14.85
N TYR A 90 3.36 0.61 14.16
CA TYR A 90 2.70 1.81 14.67
C TYR A 90 1.53 1.52 15.64
N TYR A 91 0.91 0.34 15.54
CA TYR A 91 -0.21 -0.07 16.38
C TYR A 91 0.10 -1.40 17.10
N PRO A 92 0.96 -1.39 18.15
CA PRO A 92 1.31 -2.60 18.87
C PRO A 92 0.09 -3.35 19.43
N GLY A 93 0.04 -4.66 19.18
CA GLY A 93 -1.06 -5.52 19.63
C GLY A 93 -2.35 -5.40 18.80
N LYS A 94 -2.34 -4.63 17.71
CA LYS A 94 -3.44 -4.57 16.74
C LYS A 94 -3.18 -5.46 15.53
N SER A 95 -4.27 -5.94 14.96
CA SER A 95 -4.29 -6.82 13.79
C SER A 95 -4.99 -6.14 12.61
N PHE A 96 -4.51 -6.45 11.40
CA PHE A 96 -4.95 -5.79 10.17
C PHE A 96 -5.32 -6.80 9.10
N GLU A 97 -6.56 -6.75 8.65
CA GLU A 97 -6.97 -7.29 7.37
C GLU A 97 -6.86 -6.19 6.32
N ILE A 98 -6.11 -6.46 5.25
CA ILE A 98 -5.98 -5.52 4.13
C ILE A 98 -6.44 -6.25 2.88
N LEU A 99 -7.55 -5.76 2.33
CA LEU A 99 -8.19 -6.33 1.16
C LEU A 99 -7.76 -5.55 -0.07
N ASN A 100 -6.87 -6.14 -0.86
CA ASN A 100 -6.39 -5.56 -2.10
C ASN A 100 -7.40 -5.82 -3.23
N TYR A 101 -8.15 -4.77 -3.60
CA TYR A 101 -9.05 -4.67 -4.75
C TYR A 101 -8.38 -3.89 -5.90
N GLY A 102 -7.06 -4.00 -6.04
CA GLY A 102 -6.32 -3.58 -7.22
C GLY A 102 -6.54 -4.55 -8.38
N PHE A 103 -7.08 -4.08 -9.50
CA PHE A 103 -7.30 -4.91 -10.69
C PHE A 103 -6.54 -4.30 -11.87
N GLY A 104 -5.60 -5.03 -12.47
CA GLY A 104 -4.80 -4.53 -13.59
C GLY A 104 -5.62 -4.16 -14.83
N ALA A 105 -5.06 -3.24 -15.61
CA ALA A 105 -5.66 -2.72 -16.85
C ALA A 105 -7.09 -2.17 -16.67
N THR A 106 -7.37 -1.54 -15.52
CA THR A 106 -8.66 -0.93 -15.23
C THR A 106 -8.52 0.56 -14.91
N ASN A 107 -9.60 1.31 -15.11
CA ASN A 107 -9.66 2.74 -14.79
C ASN A 107 -10.78 3.03 -13.78
N ILE A 108 -10.92 4.30 -13.41
CA ILE A 108 -11.88 4.79 -12.40
C ILE A 108 -13.32 4.31 -12.63
N LEU A 109 -13.74 4.13 -13.89
CA LEU A 109 -15.12 3.74 -14.23
C LEU A 109 -15.46 2.31 -13.78
N SER A 110 -14.45 1.49 -13.51
CA SER A 110 -14.64 0.12 -13.03
C SER A 110 -14.90 0.02 -11.53
N VAL A 111 -14.68 1.10 -10.77
CA VAL A 111 -14.73 1.07 -9.30
C VAL A 111 -16.14 0.81 -8.79
N MET A 112 -17.16 1.40 -9.42
CA MET A 112 -18.54 1.22 -8.98
C MET A 112 -19.02 -0.23 -9.03
N ASP A 113 -18.55 -1.00 -10.02
CA ASP A 113 -18.83 -2.44 -10.07
C ASP A 113 -18.18 -3.18 -8.90
N ARG A 114 -16.96 -2.83 -8.49
CA ARG A 114 -16.31 -3.43 -7.31
C ARG A 114 -17.03 -3.09 -6.02
N ILE A 115 -17.61 -1.88 -5.96
CA ILE A 115 -18.36 -1.44 -4.79
C ILE A 115 -19.65 -2.23 -4.64
N THR A 116 -20.36 -2.46 -5.75
CA THR A 116 -21.76 -2.92 -5.73
C THR A 116 -21.94 -4.39 -6.12
N LYS A 117 -20.95 -5.02 -6.74
CA LYS A 117 -21.06 -6.39 -7.29
C LYS A 117 -19.93 -7.29 -6.82
N ASP A 118 -20.29 -8.54 -6.58
CA ASP A 118 -19.31 -9.62 -6.51
C ASP A 118 -18.60 -9.75 -7.87
N THR A 119 -17.29 -9.88 -7.87
CA THR A 119 -16.46 -9.93 -9.08
C THR A 119 -15.51 -11.12 -9.03
N GLU A 120 -15.30 -11.80 -10.16
CA GLU A 120 -14.34 -12.89 -10.29
C GLU A 120 -13.05 -12.40 -10.99
N ARG A 121 -11.90 -12.57 -10.32
CA ARG A 121 -10.56 -12.16 -10.81
C ARG A 121 -9.48 -13.09 -10.26
N GLY A 122 -9.38 -14.31 -10.80
CA GLY A 122 -8.50 -15.37 -10.28
C GLY A 122 -8.92 -15.93 -8.91
N ARG A 123 -9.78 -15.20 -8.20
CA ARG A 123 -10.57 -15.58 -7.04
C ARG A 123 -11.85 -14.74 -7.01
N LYS A 124 -12.80 -15.16 -6.17
CA LYS A 124 -14.00 -14.40 -5.88
C LYS A 124 -13.70 -13.21 -4.97
N PHE A 125 -14.04 -12.01 -5.43
CA PHE A 125 -14.09 -10.78 -4.64
C PHE A 125 -15.55 -10.44 -4.35
N ARG A 126 -15.87 -10.20 -3.09
CA ARG A 126 -17.21 -9.72 -2.73
C ARG A 126 -17.36 -8.24 -3.01
N SER A 127 -18.59 -7.76 -3.18
CA SER A 127 -18.86 -6.32 -3.27
C SER A 127 -18.30 -5.57 -2.04
N ILE A 128 -17.68 -4.42 -2.22
CA ILE A 128 -17.12 -3.64 -1.10
C ILE A 128 -18.23 -3.18 -0.15
N GLU A 129 -19.43 -2.88 -0.66
CA GLU A 129 -20.56 -2.49 0.17
C GLU A 129 -20.99 -3.60 1.16
N SER A 130 -20.73 -4.86 0.83
CA SER A 130 -20.97 -6.02 1.72
C SER A 130 -19.90 -6.20 2.79
N ILE A 131 -18.84 -5.39 2.83
CA ILE A 131 -17.76 -5.48 3.80
C ILE A 131 -17.92 -4.39 4.87
N ALA A 132 -17.77 -4.78 6.14
CA ALA A 132 -17.59 -3.85 7.23
C ALA A 132 -16.09 -3.50 7.33
N TYR A 133 -15.71 -2.33 6.80
CA TYR A 133 -14.35 -1.81 6.82
C TYR A 133 -14.24 -0.52 7.64
N GLU A 134 -13.06 -0.26 8.20
CA GLU A 134 -12.75 0.98 8.93
C GLU A 134 -12.18 2.06 8.01
N LEU A 135 -11.44 1.66 6.97
CA LEU A 135 -10.81 2.57 6.02
C LEU A 135 -10.87 2.00 4.61
N ILE A 136 -11.19 2.86 3.64
CA ILE A 136 -10.97 2.59 2.23
C ILE A 136 -9.93 3.56 1.66
N LEU A 137 -8.93 3.00 0.99
CA LEU A 137 -7.89 3.70 0.27
C LEU A 137 -8.25 3.64 -1.22
N LEU A 138 -8.63 4.78 -1.80
CA LEU A 138 -8.95 4.89 -3.22
C LEU A 138 -7.75 5.47 -3.98
N GLU A 139 -7.13 4.67 -4.83
CA GLU A 139 -6.02 5.09 -5.68
C GLU A 139 -6.51 6.00 -6.82
N SER A 140 -5.58 6.76 -7.42
CA SER A 140 -5.86 7.76 -8.43
C SER A 140 -6.39 7.25 -9.77
N PHE A 141 -6.11 6.00 -10.14
CA PHE A 141 -6.31 5.42 -11.47
C PHE A 141 -5.60 6.21 -12.58
N GLY A 142 -4.53 6.92 -12.23
CA GLY A 142 -3.80 7.76 -13.16
C GLY A 142 -3.00 6.98 -14.19
N GLU A 143 -2.59 5.74 -13.87
CA GLU A 143 -1.79 4.89 -14.78
C GLU A 143 -2.61 4.34 -15.94
N ASN A 144 -3.92 4.22 -15.76
CA ASN A 144 -4.90 3.82 -16.77
C ASN A 144 -5.90 4.96 -17.02
N PRO A 145 -5.48 6.05 -17.69
CA PRO A 145 -6.34 7.20 -17.95
C PRO A 145 -7.48 6.85 -18.92
N LEU A 146 -8.44 7.77 -19.07
CA LEU A 146 -9.55 7.62 -20.02
C LEU A 146 -9.15 8.14 -21.41
N SER A 147 -8.07 7.61 -21.98
CA SER A 147 -7.44 8.07 -23.23
C SER A 147 -8.33 8.00 -24.48
N GLN A 148 -9.50 7.35 -24.38
CA GLN A 148 -10.51 7.39 -25.44
C GLN A 148 -11.25 8.75 -25.51
N TYR A 149 -11.04 9.64 -24.54
CA TYR A 149 -11.58 11.00 -24.52
C TYR A 149 -10.47 12.05 -24.68
N PRO A 150 -10.80 13.24 -25.21
CA PRO A 150 -9.95 14.41 -25.03
C PRO A 150 -9.61 14.64 -23.56
N LEU A 151 -8.38 15.05 -23.25
CA LEU A 151 -7.89 15.16 -21.87
C LEU A 151 -8.87 15.87 -20.92
N ASN A 152 -9.36 17.05 -21.29
CA ASN A 152 -10.28 17.82 -20.43
C ASN A 152 -11.59 17.09 -20.15
N GLU A 153 -12.17 16.42 -21.16
CA GLU A 153 -13.39 15.61 -20.99
C GLU A 153 -13.11 14.40 -20.10
N GLY A 154 -11.97 13.75 -20.31
CA GLY A 154 -11.53 12.62 -19.52
C GLY A 154 -11.30 12.96 -18.03
N LEU A 155 -10.69 14.11 -17.74
CA LEU A 155 -10.51 14.61 -16.36
C LEU A 155 -11.86 14.97 -15.72
N GLN A 156 -12.76 15.64 -16.46
CA GLN A 156 -14.10 15.93 -15.98
C GLN A 156 -14.87 14.64 -15.64
N ARG A 157 -14.74 13.61 -16.48
CA ARG A 157 -15.38 12.32 -16.25
C ARG A 157 -14.78 11.57 -15.05
N GLN A 158 -13.47 11.65 -14.84
CA GLN A 158 -12.84 11.13 -13.62
C GLN A 158 -13.44 11.80 -12.38
N THR A 159 -13.56 13.13 -12.38
CA THR A 159 -14.19 13.89 -11.28
C THR A 159 -15.63 13.47 -11.00
N GLN A 160 -16.45 13.35 -12.05
CA GLN A 160 -17.84 12.89 -11.91
C GLN A 160 -17.94 11.47 -11.35
N GLU A 161 -16.99 10.60 -11.69
CA GLU A 161 -16.98 9.24 -11.17
C GLU A 161 -16.53 9.20 -9.71
N LEU A 162 -15.56 10.05 -9.32
CA LEU A 162 -15.16 10.23 -7.92
C LEU A 162 -16.34 10.71 -7.06
N ASP A 163 -17.17 11.63 -7.56
CA ASP A 163 -18.38 12.08 -6.86
C ASP A 163 -19.34 10.92 -6.54
N LYS A 164 -19.62 10.07 -7.54
CA LYS A 164 -20.47 8.89 -7.35
C LYS A 164 -19.89 7.92 -6.36
N ILE A 165 -18.60 7.59 -6.51
CA ILE A 165 -17.88 6.65 -5.65
C ILE A 165 -17.91 7.14 -4.20
N VAL A 166 -17.53 8.39 -3.95
CA VAL A 166 -17.52 8.97 -2.60
C VAL A 166 -18.92 9.01 -2.00
N GLY A 167 -19.93 9.38 -2.80
CA GLY A 167 -21.34 9.36 -2.39
C GLY A 167 -21.79 7.98 -1.91
N VAL A 168 -21.58 6.94 -2.74
CA VAL A 168 -22.00 5.57 -2.40
C VAL A 168 -21.22 5.01 -1.21
N LEU A 169 -19.92 5.27 -1.10
CA LEU A 169 -19.13 4.79 0.03
C LEU A 169 -19.59 5.42 1.36
N LYS A 170 -19.90 6.72 1.36
CA LYS A 170 -20.44 7.43 2.55
C LYS A 170 -21.84 6.93 2.91
N GLU A 171 -22.69 6.64 1.92
CA GLU A 171 -24.04 6.12 2.14
C GLU A 171 -24.01 4.69 2.70
N THR A 172 -23.22 3.82 2.07
CA THR A 172 -23.22 2.38 2.39
C THR A 172 -22.38 2.04 3.61
N ASN A 173 -21.38 2.85 3.96
CA ASN A 173 -20.56 2.67 5.17
C ASN A 173 -20.20 4.01 5.84
N PRO A 174 -21.15 4.71 6.46
CA PRO A 174 -20.91 6.07 6.98
C PRO A 174 -19.91 6.14 8.15
N LYS A 175 -19.61 5.02 8.80
CA LYS A 175 -18.55 4.95 9.83
C LYS A 175 -17.17 4.66 9.24
N GLY A 176 -17.10 4.13 8.03
CA GLY A 176 -15.85 3.89 7.32
C GLY A 176 -15.25 5.20 6.84
N LYS A 177 -13.94 5.37 7.06
CA LYS A 177 -13.21 6.54 6.55
C LYS A 177 -12.79 6.30 5.11
N ILE A 178 -12.66 7.38 4.36
CA ILE A 178 -12.16 7.39 2.98
C ILE A 178 -10.86 8.20 2.98
N ALA A 179 -9.81 7.65 2.39
CA ALA A 179 -8.60 8.40 2.05
C ALA A 179 -8.22 8.10 0.61
N PHE A 180 -7.71 9.10 -0.08
CA PHE A 180 -7.25 9.01 -1.45
C PHE A 180 -5.75 8.72 -1.47
N VAL A 181 -5.28 8.05 -2.52
CA VAL A 181 -3.87 7.69 -2.71
C VAL A 181 -3.45 8.10 -4.13
N ALA A 182 -2.53 9.03 -4.23
CA ALA A 182 -1.81 9.26 -5.49
C ALA A 182 -0.63 8.30 -5.53
N SER A 183 -0.59 7.41 -6.52
CA SER A 183 0.48 6.43 -6.72
C SER A 183 1.80 7.10 -7.11
N ILE A 184 2.87 6.33 -7.30
CA ILE A 184 4.20 6.87 -7.64
C ILE A 184 4.18 7.64 -8.97
N SER A 185 5.10 8.58 -9.13
CA SER A 185 5.24 9.31 -10.39
C SER A 185 5.82 8.40 -11.48
N PRO A 186 5.22 8.36 -12.69
CA PRO A 186 5.86 7.76 -13.85
C PRO A 186 7.09 8.56 -14.30
N ASN A 187 7.94 7.96 -15.14
CA ASN A 187 9.15 8.59 -15.67
C ASN A 187 9.12 8.69 -17.21
N LYS A 188 9.24 9.90 -17.74
CA LYS A 188 9.11 10.22 -19.19
C LYS A 188 10.14 9.53 -20.07
N LEU A 189 11.34 9.23 -19.56
CA LEU A 189 12.44 8.67 -20.35
C LEU A 189 12.30 7.14 -20.48
N ILE A 190 11.93 6.48 -19.39
CA ILE A 190 11.93 5.02 -19.30
C ILE A 190 10.54 4.39 -19.47
N PHE A 191 9.47 5.20 -19.48
CA PHE A 191 8.10 4.69 -19.52
C PHE A 191 7.90 3.59 -20.57
N ALA A 192 7.37 2.45 -20.11
CA ALA A 192 6.97 1.31 -20.92
C ALA A 192 8.06 0.73 -21.84
N GLN A 193 9.35 0.98 -21.59
CA GLN A 193 10.47 0.61 -22.47
C GLN A 193 10.52 -0.89 -22.85
N ASN A 194 10.01 -1.77 -21.99
CA ASN A 194 9.97 -3.22 -22.22
C ASN A 194 8.58 -3.75 -22.61
N GLN A 195 7.59 -2.87 -22.75
CA GLN A 195 6.20 -3.23 -23.03
C GLN A 195 5.78 -2.80 -24.43
N VAL A 196 6.22 -1.61 -24.86
CA VAL A 196 5.89 -1.06 -26.17
C VAL A 196 7.04 -0.19 -26.68
N ASN A 197 7.34 -0.32 -27.98
CA ASN A 197 8.37 0.50 -28.63
C ASN A 197 7.80 1.89 -28.97
N LEU A 198 8.03 2.85 -28.07
CA LEU A 198 7.58 4.25 -28.21
C LEU A 198 8.77 5.19 -28.46
N SER A 199 8.55 6.21 -29.29
CA SER A 199 9.49 7.34 -29.38
C SER A 199 9.54 8.11 -28.07
N SER A 200 10.62 8.87 -27.83
CA SER A 200 10.78 9.69 -26.63
C SER A 200 9.63 10.69 -26.46
N GLU A 201 9.17 11.30 -27.55
CA GLU A 201 8.04 12.24 -27.54
C GLU A 201 6.75 11.53 -27.13
N LYS A 202 6.54 10.30 -27.61
CA LYS A 202 5.32 9.54 -27.29
C LYS A 202 5.30 9.07 -25.84
N LYS A 203 6.46 8.67 -25.29
CA LYS A 203 6.60 8.36 -23.86
C LYS A 203 6.27 9.57 -23.01
N ALA A 204 6.88 10.72 -23.32
CA ALA A 204 6.61 11.96 -22.60
C ALA A 204 5.12 12.34 -22.66
N GLN A 205 4.48 12.23 -23.84
CA GLN A 205 3.04 12.49 -23.99
C GLN A 205 2.18 11.57 -23.11
N TRP A 206 2.47 10.26 -23.11
CA TRP A 206 1.72 9.29 -22.32
C TRP A 206 1.89 9.48 -20.81
N VAL A 207 3.09 9.87 -20.39
CA VAL A 207 3.39 10.20 -19.00
C VAL A 207 2.68 11.49 -18.57
N GLU A 208 2.67 12.52 -19.42
CA GLU A 208 1.99 13.79 -19.12
C GLU A 208 0.48 13.62 -18.94
N GLU A 209 -0.16 12.77 -19.76
CA GLU A 209 -1.56 12.41 -19.60
C GLU A 209 -1.81 11.75 -18.23
N ARG A 210 -1.02 10.73 -17.88
CA ARG A 210 -1.13 10.04 -16.57
C ARG A 210 -0.97 11.00 -15.39
N ILE A 211 0.06 11.85 -15.45
CA ILE A 211 0.30 12.89 -14.44
C ILE A 211 -0.90 13.82 -14.30
N ALA A 212 -1.57 14.18 -15.40
CA ALA A 212 -2.77 15.02 -15.34
C ALA A 212 -3.91 14.34 -14.56
N TYR A 213 -4.14 13.04 -14.75
CA TYR A 213 -5.14 12.27 -13.99
C TYR A 213 -4.77 12.09 -12.52
N ILE A 214 -3.49 11.86 -12.21
CA ILE A 214 -3.00 11.81 -10.81
C ILE A 214 -3.23 13.15 -10.13
N LYS A 215 -2.86 14.26 -10.78
CA LYS A 215 -3.05 15.62 -10.24
C LYS A 215 -4.51 15.98 -10.09
N ASN A 216 -5.38 15.61 -11.03
CA ASN A 216 -6.82 15.83 -10.90
C ASN A 216 -7.41 15.10 -9.68
N HIS A 217 -6.96 13.86 -9.41
CA HIS A 217 -7.35 13.12 -8.21
C HIS A 217 -6.88 13.80 -6.91
N ILE A 218 -5.65 14.32 -6.87
CA ILE A 218 -5.12 15.08 -5.72
C ILE A 218 -5.96 16.36 -5.49
N LEU A 219 -6.21 17.13 -6.55
CA LEU A 219 -6.99 18.37 -6.49
C LEU A 219 -8.44 18.11 -6.06
N TYR A 220 -9.04 17.02 -6.54
CA TYR A 220 -10.36 16.58 -6.10
C TYR A 220 -10.38 16.31 -4.59
N ALA A 221 -9.41 15.55 -4.09
CA ALA A 221 -9.33 15.23 -2.67
C ALA A 221 -9.22 16.51 -1.81
N GLN A 222 -8.35 17.43 -2.21
CA GLN A 222 -8.15 18.71 -1.54
C GLN A 222 -9.42 19.57 -1.54
N SER A 223 -10.10 19.71 -2.69
CA SER A 223 -11.31 20.52 -2.80
C SER A 223 -12.50 19.96 -2.01
N HIS A 224 -12.52 18.65 -1.75
CA HIS A 224 -13.56 17.97 -0.98
C HIS A 224 -13.17 17.66 0.46
N ASN A 225 -12.00 18.14 0.93
CA ASN A 225 -11.45 17.85 2.25
C ASN A 225 -11.35 16.34 2.55
N ILE A 226 -11.01 15.54 1.54
CA ILE A 226 -10.73 14.11 1.67
C ILE A 226 -9.23 13.96 1.97
N PRO A 227 -8.84 13.18 3.00
CA PRO A 227 -7.44 12.91 3.27
C PRO A 227 -6.73 12.32 2.04
N ILE A 228 -5.54 12.83 1.70
CA ILE A 228 -4.77 12.42 0.51
C ILE A 228 -3.36 11.98 0.91
N ILE A 229 -3.03 10.76 0.53
CA ILE A 229 -1.70 10.15 0.64
C ILE A 229 -0.99 10.40 -0.69
N ASN A 230 -0.24 11.50 -0.76
CA ASN A 230 0.42 11.95 -1.99
C ASN A 230 1.79 11.28 -2.17
N VAL A 231 1.82 10.04 -2.66
CA VAL A 231 3.07 9.31 -2.96
C VAL A 231 3.71 9.84 -4.25
N PHE A 232 2.88 10.34 -5.18
CA PHE A 232 3.30 10.96 -6.43
C PHE A 232 4.38 12.03 -6.21
N GLU A 233 4.10 13.05 -5.40
CA GLU A 233 5.06 14.14 -5.16
C GLU A 233 6.35 13.65 -4.47
N LYS A 234 6.25 12.64 -3.61
CA LYS A 234 7.38 12.13 -2.83
C LYS A 234 8.25 11.13 -3.60
N SER A 235 7.79 10.67 -4.76
CA SER A 235 8.52 9.75 -5.65
C SER A 235 9.14 10.45 -6.85
N LEU A 236 9.16 11.78 -6.85
CA LEU A 236 9.87 12.57 -7.84
C LEU A 236 11.38 12.55 -7.53
N SER A 237 12.19 12.41 -8.57
CA SER A 237 13.63 12.66 -8.51
C SER A 237 13.93 14.16 -8.55
N GLU A 238 15.20 14.53 -8.40
CA GLU A 238 15.66 15.92 -8.38
C GLU A 238 15.29 16.73 -9.64
N ASN A 239 15.07 16.05 -10.77
CA ASN A 239 14.68 16.70 -12.03
C ASN A 239 13.16 16.90 -12.18
N GLY A 240 12.37 16.46 -11.20
CA GLY A 240 10.90 16.58 -11.21
C GLY A 240 10.18 15.52 -12.04
N ASP A 241 10.86 14.46 -12.47
CA ASP A 241 10.29 13.25 -13.09
C ASP A 241 10.28 12.09 -12.08
N GLY A 242 9.54 11.01 -12.36
CA GLY A 242 9.49 9.85 -11.46
C GLY A 242 10.87 9.24 -11.22
N ASP A 243 11.22 9.00 -9.96
CA ASP A 243 12.51 8.42 -9.60
C ASP A 243 12.56 6.94 -10.04
N PRO A 244 13.51 6.57 -10.94
CA PRO A 244 13.66 5.20 -11.41
C PRO A 244 13.84 4.17 -10.29
N GLU A 245 14.31 4.57 -9.10
CA GLU A 245 14.49 3.63 -7.99
C GLU A 245 13.18 3.01 -7.50
N TYR A 246 12.06 3.72 -7.69
CA TYR A 246 10.73 3.26 -7.30
C TYR A 246 9.98 2.56 -8.43
N ILE A 247 10.55 2.48 -9.64
CA ILE A 247 9.91 1.94 -10.84
C ILE A 247 10.59 0.62 -11.23
N SER A 248 9.79 -0.40 -11.55
CA SER A 248 10.28 -1.72 -11.96
C SER A 248 11.04 -1.62 -13.28
N THR A 249 12.19 -2.27 -13.36
CA THR A 249 12.94 -2.42 -14.60
C THR A 249 12.37 -3.50 -15.54
N ASP A 250 11.37 -4.26 -15.10
CA ASP A 250 10.75 -5.30 -15.92
C ASP A 250 9.85 -4.69 -16.99
N ASP A 251 9.09 -3.64 -16.63
CA ASP A 251 8.13 -2.98 -17.52
C ASP A 251 8.26 -1.45 -17.57
N TYR A 252 8.97 -0.85 -16.62
CA TYR A 252 9.09 0.61 -16.46
C TYR A 252 7.76 1.33 -16.30
N ILE A 253 6.81 0.68 -15.63
CA ILE A 253 5.47 1.19 -15.30
C ILE A 253 5.19 0.94 -13.81
N HIS A 254 5.27 -0.33 -13.39
CA HIS A 254 4.82 -0.74 -12.06
C HIS A 254 5.87 -0.41 -10.99
N PRO A 255 5.48 -0.36 -9.70
CA PRO A 255 6.43 -0.15 -8.62
C PRO A 255 7.52 -1.23 -8.58
N SER A 256 8.77 -0.81 -8.38
CA SER A 256 9.87 -1.73 -8.03
C SER A 256 9.64 -2.32 -6.63
N PRO A 257 10.40 -3.34 -6.18
CA PRO A 257 10.36 -3.77 -4.78
C PRO A 257 10.61 -2.62 -3.78
N LYS A 258 11.50 -1.68 -4.12
CA LYS A 258 11.73 -0.47 -3.32
C LYS A 258 10.51 0.47 -3.39
N GLY A 259 9.87 0.60 -4.56
CA GLY A 259 8.61 1.31 -4.74
C GLY A 259 7.47 0.76 -3.87
N ILE A 260 7.31 -0.57 -3.81
CA ILE A 260 6.29 -1.23 -2.98
C ILE A 260 6.50 -0.90 -1.49
N ILE A 261 7.74 -0.99 -1.00
CA ILE A 261 8.09 -0.65 0.39
C ILE A 261 7.80 0.83 0.64
N PHE A 262 8.21 1.71 -0.28
CA PHE A 262 8.02 3.15 -0.19
C PHE A 262 6.53 3.53 -0.11
N ILE A 263 5.71 3.06 -1.06
CA ILE A 263 4.26 3.27 -1.08
C ILE A 263 3.63 2.77 0.24
N SER A 264 3.98 1.56 0.66
CA SER A 264 3.44 0.95 1.88
C SER A 264 3.77 1.77 3.12
N LYS A 265 5.01 2.26 3.22
CA LYS A 265 5.45 3.10 4.33
C LYS A 265 4.71 4.44 4.34
N GLU A 266 4.60 5.10 3.19
CA GLU A 266 3.91 6.40 3.08
C GLU A 266 2.42 6.28 3.45
N ILE A 267 1.77 5.20 3.06
CA ILE A 267 0.39 4.90 3.47
C ILE A 267 0.32 4.72 4.99
N ALA A 268 1.16 3.85 5.57
CA ALA A 268 1.15 3.57 7.01
C ALA A 268 1.45 4.83 7.86
N ASP A 269 2.47 5.59 7.46
CA ASP A 269 2.87 6.84 8.11
C ASP A 269 1.70 7.83 8.11
N TYR A 270 1.02 7.98 6.98
CA TYR A 270 -0.10 8.91 6.88
C TYR A 270 -1.30 8.46 7.73
N ILE A 271 -1.66 7.17 7.67
CA ILE A 271 -2.73 6.59 8.49
C ILE A 271 -2.49 6.87 9.97
N TYR A 272 -1.26 6.64 10.44
CA TYR A 272 -0.88 6.84 11.84
C TYR A 272 -0.88 8.31 12.23
N LYS A 273 -0.15 9.16 11.50
CA LYS A 273 0.00 10.60 11.80
C LYS A 273 -1.32 11.35 11.79
N ASN A 274 -2.28 10.91 10.96
CA ASN A 274 -3.60 11.53 10.84
C ASN A 274 -4.71 10.79 11.61
N ASN A 275 -4.35 9.80 12.44
CA ASN A 275 -5.31 9.03 13.24
C ASN A 275 -6.49 8.49 12.41
N LEU A 276 -6.21 7.98 11.22
CA LEU A 276 -7.25 7.44 10.34
C LEU A 276 -7.86 6.17 10.92
N LEU A 277 -7.14 5.44 11.77
CA LEU A 277 -7.67 4.32 12.53
C LEU A 277 -7.75 4.72 14.01
N GLY A 278 -8.95 4.62 14.60
CA GLY A 278 -9.21 4.93 16.01
C GLY A 278 -9.42 3.67 16.85
N SER A 279 -9.55 3.82 18.17
CA SER A 279 -9.89 2.72 19.09
C SER A 279 -11.32 2.20 18.84
N GLY A 280 -11.45 1.15 18.04
CA GLY A 280 -12.61 0.26 17.95
C GLY A 280 -13.96 0.89 17.59
N LEU A 281 -14.23 1.09 16.29
CA LEU A 281 -15.54 1.51 15.76
C LEU A 281 -16.68 0.48 15.96
N PHE A 282 -16.34 -0.73 16.45
CA PHE A 282 -17.25 -1.84 16.68
C PHE A 282 -17.18 -2.44 18.09
N ASN A 283 -16.60 -1.72 19.06
CA ASN A 283 -16.81 -2.05 20.48
C ASN A 283 -18.20 -1.59 20.89
N SER A 284 -19.21 -2.40 20.60
CA SER A 284 -20.51 -2.32 21.24
C SER A 284 -20.83 -3.69 21.83
N ASN A 285 -20.99 -3.68 23.14
CA ASN A 285 -21.50 -4.71 24.06
C ASN A 285 -22.35 -5.82 23.43
#